data_AF-A0AAP0Q774-F1
#
_entry.id   AF-A0AAP0Q774-F1
#
_cell.length_a   1.000
_cell.length_b   1.000
_cell.length_c   1.000
_cell.angle_alpha   90.00
_cell.angle_beta   90.00
_cell.angle_gamma   90.00
#
_symmetry.space_group_name_H-M   'P 1'
#
loop_
_entity.id
_entity.type
_entity.pdbx_description
1 polymer ?
#
loop_
_entity_poly.entity_id
_entity_poly.type
_entity_poly.pdbx_seq_one_letter_code
_entity_poly.pdbx_strand_id
1 'polypeptide(L)'
;MNPKISDFGMARIFGGDQTEGNTNRVVIEDFASENVVYLELRTTPKKNEAIGMSKRSYIQAVLDGLRYVDAVDVDFIPSYVNKANSKKTLSINDNGVTKTKIFIRLLLSINRQETREAAMETVKLALEMKDLGVVGFDLSGGRVDWALADGYLW
;
A
#
# COMPACT_ATOMS: atom_id res chain seq x y z
N MET A 1 -1.67 20.54 16.45
CA MET A 1 -2.05 19.24 15.85
C MET A 1 -1.26 18.16 16.57
N ASN A 2 -1.88 17.04 16.94
CA ASN A 2 -1.19 15.90 17.56
C ASN A 2 -1.01 14.81 16.49
N PRO A 3 0.16 14.69 15.84
CA PRO A 3 0.34 13.82 14.68
C PRO A 3 0.28 12.34 15.07
N LYS A 4 -0.45 11.53 14.28
CA LYS A 4 -0.54 10.07 14.46
C LYS A 4 0.15 9.31 13.33
N ILE A 5 0.66 8.12 13.66
CA ILE A 5 1.20 7.12 12.74
C ILE A 5 0.24 5.92 12.75
N SER A 6 -0.11 5.39 11.59
CA SER A 6 -1.02 4.24 11.43
C SER A 6 -0.42 3.16 10.52
N ASP A 7 -0.76 1.89 10.80
CA ASP A 7 -0.36 0.69 10.06
C ASP A 7 -1.63 -0.09 9.71
N PHE A 8 -1.89 -0.31 8.41
CA PHE A 8 -3.13 -0.93 7.96
C PHE A 8 -2.93 -1.92 6.81
N GLY A 9 -3.59 -3.08 6.92
CA GLY A 9 -3.61 -4.11 5.90
C GLY A 9 -4.74 -3.86 4.90
N MET A 10 -4.37 -3.62 3.64
CA MET A 10 -5.31 -3.42 2.54
C MET A 10 -6.05 -4.71 2.18
N ALA A 11 -5.42 -5.89 2.34
CA ALA A 11 -5.88 -7.17 1.80
C ALA A 11 -7.31 -7.66 2.15
N ARG A 12 -8.06 -7.00 3.07
CA ARG A 12 -9.43 -7.40 3.45
C ARG A 12 -10.56 -6.73 2.65
N ILE A 13 -10.29 -5.71 1.84
CA ILE A 13 -11.34 -4.89 1.19
C ILE A 13 -11.44 -5.13 -0.34
N PHE A 14 -10.42 -5.74 -0.97
CA PHE A 14 -10.26 -5.72 -2.43
C PHE A 14 -10.81 -6.97 -3.13
N GLY A 15 -12.10 -6.93 -3.51
CA GLY A 15 -12.67 -7.76 -4.58
C GLY A 15 -12.74 -6.94 -5.87
N GLY A 16 -12.15 -7.44 -6.96
CA GLY A 16 -11.69 -6.65 -8.11
C GLY A 16 -12.73 -5.91 -8.96
N ASP A 17 -12.16 -5.03 -9.80
CA ASP A 17 -12.74 -4.11 -10.78
C ASP A 17 -13.40 -2.86 -10.16
N GLN A 18 -12.77 -1.69 -10.32
CA GLN A 18 -13.19 -0.35 -9.85
C GLN A 18 -13.24 -0.09 -8.32
N THR A 19 -13.13 -1.11 -7.48
CA THR A 19 -13.12 -0.97 -6.01
C THR A 19 -11.81 -0.42 -5.45
N GLU A 20 -10.66 -0.68 -6.09
CA GLU A 20 -9.35 -0.35 -5.51
C GLU A 20 -9.10 1.17 -5.37
N GLY A 21 -9.37 1.94 -6.41
CA GLY A 21 -9.19 3.41 -6.40
C GLY A 21 -10.15 4.11 -5.44
N ASN A 22 -11.41 3.71 -5.42
CA ASN A 22 -12.41 4.26 -4.51
C ASN A 22 -12.08 3.94 -3.05
N THR A 23 -11.65 2.71 -2.75
CA THR A 23 -11.23 2.32 -1.40
C THR A 23 -9.96 3.05 -0.96
N ASN A 24 -8.96 3.20 -1.83
CA ASN A 24 -7.74 3.96 -1.51
C ASN A 24 -8.07 5.40 -1.13
N ARG A 25 -8.97 6.04 -1.89
CA ARG A 25 -9.44 7.38 -1.59
C ARG A 25 -10.09 7.46 -0.21
N VAL A 26 -11.06 6.59 0.07
CA VAL A 26 -11.77 6.56 1.36
C VAL A 26 -10.80 6.36 2.52
N VAL A 27 -9.89 5.38 2.42
CA VAL A 27 -8.91 5.08 3.47
C VAL A 27 -8.01 6.29 3.77
N ILE A 28 -7.52 6.97 2.72
CA ILE A 28 -6.62 8.11 2.88
C ILE A 28 -7.35 9.31 3.50
N GLU A 29 -8.56 9.60 3.02
CA GLU A 29 -9.38 10.69 3.54
C GLU A 29 -9.75 10.46 5.01
N ASP A 30 -10.17 9.24 5.37
CA ASP A 30 -10.50 8.86 6.74
C ASP A 30 -9.30 9.06 7.68
N PHE A 31 -8.14 8.50 7.32
CA PHE A 31 -6.93 8.66 8.14
C PHE A 31 -6.47 10.12 8.24
N ALA A 32 -6.53 10.88 7.16
CA ALA A 32 -6.19 12.30 7.18
C ALA A 32 -7.14 13.11 8.07
N SER A 33 -8.45 12.79 8.06
CA SER A 33 -9.45 13.41 8.94
C SER A 33 -9.17 13.15 10.43
N GLU A 34 -8.54 12.02 10.74
CA GLU A 34 -8.10 11.66 12.09
C GLU A 34 -6.75 12.25 12.49
N ASN A 35 -6.17 13.13 11.66
CA ASN A 35 -4.83 13.73 11.82
C ASN A 35 -3.67 12.72 11.72
N VAL A 36 -3.86 11.63 10.97
CA VAL A 36 -2.73 10.79 10.56
C VAL A 36 -1.91 11.55 9.52
N VAL A 37 -0.62 11.68 9.79
CA VAL A 37 0.32 12.39 8.91
C VAL A 37 1.23 11.44 8.17
N TYR A 38 1.36 10.19 8.63
CA TYR A 38 2.17 9.16 7.98
C TYR A 38 1.44 7.81 8.04
N LEU A 39 1.33 7.15 6.90
CA LEU A 39 0.64 5.89 6.72
C LEU A 39 1.51 4.90 5.94
N GLU A 40 1.75 3.74 6.53
CA GLU A 40 2.25 2.57 5.82
C GLU A 40 1.08 1.66 5.46
N LEU A 41 0.87 1.47 4.17
CA LEU A 41 -0.12 0.55 3.65
C LEU A 41 0.55 -0.78 3.35
N ARG A 42 -0.04 -1.88 3.80
CA ARG A 42 0.41 -3.24 3.51
C ARG A 42 -0.53 -3.92 2.54
N THR A 43 -0.03 -4.53 1.48
CA THR A 43 -0.85 -5.33 0.57
C THR A 43 -0.13 -6.59 0.09
N THR A 44 -0.85 -7.69 -0.08
CA THR A 44 -0.32 -8.92 -0.65
C THR A 44 -0.56 -8.93 -2.16
N PRO A 45 0.47 -8.76 -3.01
CA PRO A 45 0.28 -8.74 -4.46
C PRO A 45 -0.39 -10.04 -4.95
N LYS A 46 -1.51 -9.91 -5.66
CA LYS A 46 -2.28 -11.06 -6.17
C LYS A 46 -1.93 -11.36 -7.63
N LYS A 47 -1.95 -12.65 -7.97
CA LYS A 47 -1.88 -13.14 -9.35
C LYS A 47 -3.17 -13.91 -9.63
N ASN A 48 -3.83 -13.58 -10.74
CA ASN A 48 -5.02 -14.28 -11.21
C ASN A 48 -4.96 -14.37 -12.75
N GLU A 49 -4.58 -15.54 -13.24
CA GLU A 49 -4.39 -15.79 -14.68
C GLU A 49 -5.71 -15.73 -15.46
N ALA A 50 -6.84 -16.09 -14.85
CA ALA A 50 -8.15 -16.10 -15.50
C ALA A 50 -8.58 -14.71 -15.99
N ILE A 51 -8.10 -13.65 -15.32
CA ILE A 51 -8.37 -12.25 -15.67
C ILE A 51 -7.09 -11.51 -16.13
N GLY A 52 -5.99 -12.23 -16.37
CA GLY A 52 -4.72 -11.63 -16.80
C GLY A 52 -4.04 -10.73 -15.76
N MET A 53 -4.39 -10.86 -14.47
CA MET A 53 -3.81 -10.05 -13.39
C MET A 53 -2.49 -10.66 -12.92
N SER A 54 -1.41 -9.89 -13.03
CA SER A 54 -0.11 -10.20 -12.44
C SER A 54 0.09 -9.48 -11.11
N LYS A 55 1.06 -9.92 -10.30
CA LYS A 55 1.48 -9.19 -9.08
C LYS A 55 1.84 -7.74 -9.40
N ARG A 56 2.51 -7.51 -10.54
CA ARG A 56 2.88 -6.17 -11.01
C ARG A 56 1.66 -5.32 -11.35
N SER A 57 0.74 -5.82 -12.17
CA SER A 57 -0.44 -5.06 -12.57
C SER A 57 -1.34 -4.74 -11.38
N TYR A 58 -1.42 -5.66 -10.40
CA TYR A 58 -2.10 -5.42 -9.12
C TYR A 58 -1.46 -4.24 -8.36
N ILE A 59 -0.13 -4.22 -8.18
CA ILE A 59 0.52 -3.11 -7.48
C ILE A 59 0.42 -1.81 -8.28
N GLN A 60 0.49 -1.86 -9.61
CA GLN A 60 0.28 -0.67 -10.44
C GLN A 60 -1.11 -0.05 -10.20
N ALA A 61 -2.16 -0.86 -10.13
CA ALA A 61 -3.51 -0.39 -9.84
C ALA A 61 -3.62 0.25 -8.44
N VAL A 62 -2.98 -0.34 -7.43
CA VAL A 62 -2.88 0.27 -6.09
C VAL A 62 -2.19 1.63 -6.17
N LEU A 63 -1.03 1.71 -6.82
CA LEU A 63 -0.27 2.96 -6.96
C LEU A 63 -1.07 4.04 -7.70
N ASP A 64 -1.76 3.67 -8.76
CA ASP A 64 -2.58 4.58 -9.54
C ASP A 64 -3.76 5.10 -8.71
N GLY A 65 -4.39 4.23 -7.90
CA GLY A 65 -5.43 4.64 -6.95
C GLY A 65 -4.92 5.61 -5.88
N LEU A 66 -3.70 5.43 -5.38
CA LEU A 66 -3.08 6.36 -4.43
C LEU A 66 -2.77 7.73 -5.07
N ARG A 67 -2.36 7.74 -6.34
CA ARG A 67 -2.08 8.97 -7.10
C ARG A 67 -3.33 9.77 -7.46
N TYR A 68 -4.49 9.12 -7.50
CA TYR A 68 -5.76 9.76 -7.86
C TYR A 68 -6.46 10.46 -6.68
N VAL A 69 -5.88 10.41 -5.48
CA VAL A 69 -6.44 11.10 -4.30
C VAL A 69 -6.11 12.60 -4.36
N ASP A 70 -7.13 13.41 -4.55
CA ASP A 70 -7.02 14.88 -4.66
C ASP A 70 -7.55 15.63 -3.43
N ALA A 71 -8.30 14.97 -2.55
CA ALA A 71 -8.89 15.60 -1.36
C ALA A 71 -7.85 16.07 -0.32
N VAL A 72 -6.69 15.42 -0.25
CA VAL A 72 -5.59 15.72 0.69
C VAL A 72 -4.26 15.85 -0.04
N ASP A 73 -3.28 16.51 0.58
CA ASP A 73 -1.92 16.62 -0.02
C ASP A 73 -1.14 15.34 0.26
N VAL A 74 -1.10 14.43 -0.72
CA VAL A 74 -0.44 13.12 -0.58
C VAL A 74 1.02 13.22 -1.01
N ASP A 75 1.94 12.95 -0.09
CA ASP A 75 3.37 12.83 -0.37
C ASP A 75 3.79 11.36 -0.39
N PHE A 76 3.85 10.81 -1.60
CA PHE A 76 4.03 9.38 -1.82
C PHE A 76 5.47 8.98 -2.17
N ILE A 77 6.24 9.89 -2.77
CA ILE A 77 7.60 9.60 -3.23
C ILE A 77 8.59 9.90 -2.09
N PRO A 78 9.49 8.97 -1.74
CA PRO A 78 10.52 9.24 -0.74
C PRO A 78 11.32 10.49 -1.09
N SER A 79 11.49 11.39 -0.11
CA SER A 79 12.16 12.68 -0.30
C SER A 79 13.62 12.56 -0.78
N TYR A 80 14.29 11.43 -0.52
CA TYR A 80 15.64 11.16 -1.05
C TYR A 80 15.67 11.01 -2.58
N VAL A 81 14.56 10.58 -3.20
CA VAL A 81 14.38 10.51 -4.66
C VAL A 81 14.10 11.92 -5.21
N ASN A 82 13.40 12.75 -4.43
CA ASN A 82 12.92 14.06 -4.84
C ASN A 82 13.82 15.21 -4.34
N LYS A 83 15.13 15.18 -4.68
CA LYS A 83 16.06 16.29 -4.37
C LYS A 83 15.74 17.60 -5.11
N ALA A 84 14.89 17.57 -6.14
CA ALA A 84 14.66 18.72 -7.02
C ALA A 84 13.42 19.58 -6.66
N ASN A 85 12.50 19.12 -5.80
CA ASN A 85 11.26 19.85 -5.53
C ASN A 85 10.85 19.91 -4.05
N SER A 86 11.82 19.99 -3.13
CA SER A 86 11.55 20.45 -1.75
C SER A 86 11.30 21.96 -1.69
N LYS A 87 10.45 22.50 -2.57
CA LYS A 87 9.70 23.70 -2.20
C LYS A 87 8.61 23.22 -1.27
N LYS A 88 8.68 23.68 -0.02
CA LYS A 88 7.63 23.61 1.00
C LYS A 88 6.40 24.35 0.48
N THR A 89 5.72 23.77 -0.50
CA THR A 89 4.48 24.31 -1.05
C THR A 89 3.39 23.87 -0.10
N LEU A 90 3.08 24.73 0.88
CA LEU A 90 1.75 24.74 1.46
C LEU A 90 0.79 24.87 0.26
N SER A 91 0.05 23.81 -0.08
CA SER A 91 -0.97 23.89 -1.12
C SER A 91 -2.10 24.76 -0.58
N ILE A 92 -2.01 26.07 -0.82
CA ILE A 92 -3.06 27.04 -0.54
C ILE A 92 -4.07 26.90 -1.67
N ASN A 93 -5.28 26.44 -1.37
CA ASN A 93 -6.40 26.59 -2.30
C ASN A 93 -6.90 28.04 -2.23
N ASP A 94 -7.52 28.56 -3.29
CA ASP A 94 -8.02 29.95 -3.43
C ASP A 94 -8.98 30.43 -2.32
N ASN A 95 -9.44 29.52 -1.45
CA ASN A 95 -10.31 29.79 -0.29
C ASN A 95 -9.56 29.83 1.07
N GLY A 96 -8.23 29.76 1.10
CA GLY A 96 -7.44 29.84 2.35
C GLY A 96 -7.44 28.58 3.22
N VAL A 97 -8.02 27.47 2.75
CA VAL A 97 -8.03 26.18 3.46
C VAL A 97 -6.77 25.38 3.13
N THR A 98 -5.93 25.13 4.13
CA THR A 98 -4.77 24.24 4.01
C THR A 98 -5.23 22.79 3.92
N LYS A 99 -4.93 22.08 2.83
CA LYS A 99 -5.12 20.62 2.79
C LYS A 99 -4.19 19.96 3.80
N THR A 100 -4.71 18.99 4.55
CA THR A 100 -3.89 18.16 5.45
C THR A 100 -2.91 17.36 4.60
N LYS A 101 -1.62 17.45 4.94
CA LYS A 101 -0.57 16.68 4.27
C LYS A 101 -0.43 15.31 4.92
N ILE A 102 -0.44 14.26 4.10
CA ILE A 102 -0.24 12.87 4.54
C ILE A 102 0.86 12.21 3.71
N PHE A 103 1.81 11.57 4.38
CA PHE A 103 2.87 10.80 3.76
C PHE A 103 2.44 9.34 3.67
N ILE A 104 2.51 8.74 2.48
CA ILE A 104 2.08 7.37 2.27
C ILE A 104 3.23 6.54 1.74
N ARG A 105 3.43 5.35 2.29
CA ARG A 105 4.40 4.36 1.82
C ARG A 105 3.74 2.99 1.69
N LEU A 106 4.24 2.17 0.77
CA LEU A 106 3.69 0.84 0.49
C LEU A 106 4.67 -0.25 0.93
N LEU A 107 4.15 -1.26 1.62
CA LEU A 107 4.83 -2.50 1.98
C LEU A 107 4.16 -3.66 1.24
N LEU A 108 4.96 -4.47 0.54
CA LEU A 108 4.45 -5.65 -0.14
C LEU A 108 4.52 -6.86 0.79
N SER A 109 3.37 -7.37 1.21
CA SER A 109 3.29 -8.54 2.08
C SER A 109 3.56 -9.83 1.29
N ILE A 110 4.42 -10.69 1.83
CA ILE A 110 4.67 -12.05 1.33
C ILE A 110 3.85 -13.01 2.20
N ASN A 111 2.93 -13.76 1.59
CA ASN A 111 2.19 -14.78 2.31
C ASN A 111 3.10 -16.00 2.57
N ARG A 112 3.28 -16.38 3.84
CA ARG A 112 4.12 -17.52 4.24
C ARG A 112 3.66 -18.88 3.70
N GLN A 113 2.45 -18.96 3.18
CA GLN A 113 1.91 -20.15 2.53
C GLN A 113 2.24 -20.22 1.03
N GLU A 114 2.77 -19.15 0.44
CA GLU A 114 3.24 -19.14 -0.95
C GLU A 114 4.59 -19.86 -1.10
N THR A 115 4.88 -20.30 -2.33
CA THR A 115 6.17 -20.90 -2.63
C THR A 115 7.30 -19.87 -2.55
N ARG A 116 8.54 -20.35 -2.42
CA ARG A 116 9.74 -19.49 -2.43
C ARG A 116 9.82 -18.67 -3.71
N GLU A 117 9.45 -19.24 -4.84
CA GLU A 117 9.47 -18.59 -6.16
C GLU A 117 8.49 -17.41 -6.18
N ALA A 118 7.26 -17.63 -5.69
CA ALA A 118 6.25 -16.59 -5.58
C ALA A 118 6.66 -15.50 -4.57
N ALA A 119 7.28 -15.87 -3.45
CA ALA A 119 7.84 -14.90 -2.51
C ALA A 119 8.94 -14.05 -3.15
N MET A 120 9.85 -14.68 -3.90
CA MET A 120 10.94 -13.99 -4.60
C MET A 120 10.43 -13.06 -5.70
N GLU A 121 9.32 -13.41 -6.37
CA GLU A 121 8.62 -12.52 -7.30
C GLU A 121 8.17 -11.22 -6.59
N THR A 122 7.59 -11.33 -5.39
CA THR A 122 7.21 -10.16 -4.58
C THR A 122 8.42 -9.31 -4.17
N VAL A 123 9.53 -9.94 -3.78
CA VAL A 123 10.77 -9.21 -3.41
C VAL A 123 11.33 -8.44 -4.60
N LYS A 124 11.42 -9.08 -5.77
CA LYS A 124 11.88 -8.42 -7.01
C LYS A 124 10.98 -7.26 -7.38
N LEU A 125 9.66 -7.46 -7.29
CA LEU A 125 8.68 -6.40 -7.56
C LEU A 125 8.86 -5.21 -6.61
N ALA A 126 9.11 -5.44 -5.31
CA ALA A 126 9.35 -4.37 -4.36
C ALA A 126 10.59 -3.53 -4.72
N LEU A 127 11.67 -4.20 -5.16
CA LEU A 127 12.89 -3.53 -5.62
C LEU A 127 12.66 -2.67 -6.86
N GLU A 128 11.90 -3.18 -7.83
CA GLU A 128 11.57 -2.46 -9.07
C GLU A 128 10.69 -1.23 -8.82
N MET A 129 9.81 -1.29 -7.81
CA MET A 129 8.83 -0.24 -7.54
C MET A 129 9.25 0.70 -6.40
N LYS A 130 10.50 0.60 -5.92
CA LYS A 130 11.00 1.38 -4.78
C LYS A 130 10.90 2.90 -4.98
N ASP A 131 11.15 3.35 -6.20
CA ASP A 131 11.14 4.77 -6.56
C ASP A 131 9.71 5.29 -6.79
N LEU A 132 8.73 4.39 -6.72
CA LEU A 132 7.31 4.67 -6.82
C LEU A 132 6.62 4.53 -5.46
N GLY A 133 7.31 4.68 -4.33
CA GLY A 133 6.69 4.71 -3.00
C GLY A 133 6.59 3.36 -2.28
N VAL A 134 7.06 2.26 -2.89
CA VAL A 134 7.29 0.99 -2.18
C VAL A 134 8.55 1.12 -1.33
N VAL A 135 8.47 0.83 -0.04
CA VAL A 135 9.62 1.00 0.89
C VAL A 135 10.12 -0.31 1.49
N GLY A 136 9.41 -1.40 1.28
CA GLY A 136 9.79 -2.69 1.83
C GLY A 136 8.76 -3.77 1.62
N PHE A 137 8.90 -4.81 2.42
CA PHE A 137 8.03 -5.98 2.44
C PHE A 137 7.79 -6.45 3.86
N ASP A 138 6.67 -7.13 4.10
CA ASP A 138 6.39 -7.83 5.34
C ASP A 138 6.14 -9.32 5.07
N LEU A 139 6.01 -10.12 6.14
CA LEU A 139 5.56 -11.50 6.07
C LEU A 139 4.17 -11.63 6.71
N SER A 140 3.23 -12.25 6.00
CA SER A 140 1.85 -12.46 6.43
C SER A 140 1.40 -13.92 6.24
N GLY A 141 0.11 -14.21 6.48
CA GLY A 141 -0.50 -15.55 6.34
C GLY A 141 -0.81 -16.24 7.67
N GLY A 142 -1.82 -17.12 7.71
CA GLY A 142 -2.24 -17.88 8.90
C GLY A 142 -1.27 -19.02 9.25
N ARG A 143 -1.31 -19.54 10.50
CA ARG A 143 -0.45 -20.67 10.88
C ARG A 143 -0.80 -21.82 9.94
N VAL A 144 0.22 -22.43 9.31
CA VAL A 144 0.01 -23.74 8.69
C VAL A 144 -0.26 -24.66 9.86
N ASP A 145 -1.49 -25.18 9.95
CA ASP A 145 -1.82 -26.15 10.98
C ASP A 145 -1.20 -27.48 10.57
N TRP A 146 0.08 -27.66 10.89
CA TRP A 146 0.82 -28.90 10.64
C TRP A 146 0.16 -30.10 11.33
N ALA A 147 -0.74 -29.88 12.31
CA ALA A 147 -1.50 -30.93 12.97
C ALA A 147 -2.49 -31.67 12.04
N LEU A 148 -2.89 -31.08 10.91
CA LEU A 148 -3.76 -31.76 9.93
C LEU A 148 -2.98 -32.32 8.73
N ALA A 149 -1.70 -31.98 8.58
CA ALA A 149 -0.89 -32.38 7.43
C ALA A 149 -0.22 -33.74 7.61
N ASP A 150 0.06 -34.17 8.85
CA ASP A 150 0.89 -35.35 9.10
C ASP A 150 0.14 -36.59 9.61
N GLY A 151 -1.20 -36.60 9.69
CA GLY A 151 -1.96 -37.85 9.93
C GLY A 151 -1.61 -38.65 11.20
N TYR A 152 -0.81 -38.10 12.12
CA TYR A 152 -0.49 -38.71 13.41
C TYR A 152 -1.33 -38.07 14.50
N LEU A 153 -2.54 -38.61 14.67
CA LEU A 153 -3.28 -38.55 15.93
C LEU A 153 -2.58 -39.46 16.94
N TRP A 154 -2.28 -38.93 18.13
CA TRP A 154 -2.35 -39.70 19.36
C TRP A 154 -3.67 -39.35 20.05
#